data_AF-A0A4Q0AVV0-F1
#
_entry.id   AF-A0A4Q0AVV0-F1
#
_cell.length_a   1.000
_cell.length_b   1.000
_cell.length_c   1.000
_cell.angle_alpha   90.00
_cell.angle_beta   90.00
_cell.angle_gamma   90.00
#
_symmetry.space_group_name_H-M   'P 1'
#
loop_
_entity.id
_entity.type
_entity.pdbx_description
1 polymer ?
#
loop_
_entity_poly.entity_id
_entity_poly.type
_entity_poly.pdbx_seq_one_letter_code
_entity_poly.pdbx_strand_id
1 'polypeptide(L)'
;MNKMLTGVLLTLMWIANSQADHNQCTVTRVIDGDTIIANCAENRALHVKLTKIDSYESKRNNRAYKQAYNEKISVDEVVARGKKAAQISTELLTNQVVDITVDNKAPKDRYGRTLGEVMLNGVSVNDKLLAEHPDVFLKY
;
A
#
# COMPACT_ATOMS: atom_id res chain seq x y z
N MET A 1 33.28 -22.86 -58.24
CA MET A 1 33.25 -23.82 -57.11
C MET A 1 33.28 -23.02 -55.82
N ASN A 2 32.36 -23.33 -54.92
CA ASN A 2 31.76 -22.50 -53.87
C ASN A 2 32.72 -21.77 -52.93
N LYS A 3 32.38 -20.52 -52.61
CA LYS A 3 32.61 -19.97 -51.26
C LYS A 3 31.28 -19.41 -50.77
N MET A 4 30.67 -20.14 -49.84
CA MET A 4 29.38 -19.84 -49.24
C MET A 4 29.43 -18.50 -48.52
N LEU A 5 28.46 -17.62 -48.83
CA LEU A 5 28.13 -16.48 -47.97
C LEU A 5 27.49 -17.05 -46.69
N THR A 6 28.26 -17.14 -45.61
CA THR A 6 27.70 -17.35 -44.27
C THR A 6 27.14 -16.02 -43.77
N GLY A 7 25.84 -15.81 -43.98
CA GLY A 7 25.09 -14.74 -43.35
C GLY A 7 25.03 -14.95 -41.85
N VAL A 8 25.68 -14.09 -41.08
CA VAL A 8 25.52 -14.02 -39.62
C VAL A 8 24.27 -13.21 -39.35
N LEU A 9 23.14 -13.90 -39.13
CA LEU A 9 21.92 -13.28 -38.65
C LEU A 9 22.07 -13.07 -37.13
N LEU A 10 22.53 -11.89 -36.73
CA LEU A 10 22.66 -11.50 -35.33
C LEU A 10 21.25 -11.20 -34.78
N THR A 11 20.56 -12.23 -34.27
CA THR A 11 19.29 -12.03 -33.56
C THR A 11 19.58 -11.39 -32.20
N LEU A 12 19.42 -10.07 -32.13
CA LEU A 12 19.31 -9.31 -30.89
C LEU A 12 18.04 -9.75 -30.16
N MET A 13 18.20 -10.72 -29.26
CA MET A 13 17.15 -11.16 -28.36
C MET A 13 16.97 -10.06 -27.30
N TRP A 14 15.95 -9.22 -27.48
CA TRP A 14 15.54 -8.23 -26.49
C TRP A 14 15.07 -8.97 -25.25
N ILE A 15 15.92 -9.08 -24.23
CA ILE A 15 15.49 -9.51 -22.91
C ILE A 15 14.66 -8.34 -22.36
N ALA A 16 13.33 -8.44 -22.48
CA ALA A 16 12.42 -7.59 -21.76
C ALA A 16 12.58 -7.94 -20.27
N ASN A 17 13.43 -7.18 -19.58
CA ASN A 17 13.43 -7.19 -18.13
C ASN A 17 12.07 -6.65 -17.68
N SER A 18 11.15 -7.53 -17.27
CA SER A 18 9.98 -7.11 -16.51
C SER A 18 10.46 -6.72 -15.12
N GLN A 19 10.97 -5.51 -14.97
CA GLN A 19 11.04 -4.93 -13.65
C GLN A 19 9.59 -4.75 -13.20
N ALA A 20 9.21 -5.43 -12.12
CA ALA A 20 8.00 -5.05 -11.40
C ALA A 20 8.11 -3.55 -11.15
N ASP A 21 7.07 -2.80 -11.53
CA ASP A 21 7.06 -1.35 -11.53
C ASP A 21 6.99 -0.85 -10.07
N HIS A 22 8.11 -0.98 -9.36
CA HIS A 22 8.28 -0.53 -7.99
C HIS A 22 8.36 0.99 -8.01
N ASN A 23 7.24 1.61 -7.68
CA ASN A 23 7.20 3.06 -7.52
C ASN A 23 7.73 3.38 -6.11
N GLN A 24 8.97 3.86 -6.05
CA GLN A 24 9.47 4.50 -4.85
C GLN A 24 8.69 5.78 -4.59
N CYS A 25 8.05 5.86 -3.43
CA CYS A 25 7.22 6.98 -3.04
C CYS A 25 7.59 7.46 -1.64
N THR A 26 7.54 8.77 -1.41
CA THR A 26 7.68 9.34 -0.06
C THR A 26 6.30 9.44 0.58
N VAL A 27 6.09 8.82 1.73
CA VAL A 27 4.81 8.94 2.46
C VAL A 27 4.70 10.35 3.05
N THR A 28 3.69 11.09 2.62
CA THR A 28 3.47 12.48 3.05
C THR A 28 2.45 12.58 4.17
N ARG A 29 1.52 11.63 4.27
CA ARG A 29 0.47 11.63 5.29
C ARG A 29 -0.09 10.24 5.54
N VAL A 30 -0.45 9.95 6.78
CA VAL A 30 -1.31 8.83 7.16
C VAL A 30 -2.73 9.34 7.39
N ILE A 31 -3.73 8.66 6.81
CA ILE A 31 -5.15 8.99 6.95
C ILE A 31 -5.76 8.17 8.10
N ASP A 32 -5.58 6.85 8.04
CA ASP A 32 -6.00 5.86 9.04
C ASP A 32 -4.87 4.81 9.18
N GLY A 33 -4.98 3.87 10.11
CA GLY A 33 -3.94 2.86 10.38
C GLY A 33 -3.55 1.95 9.20
N ASP A 34 -4.32 1.99 8.10
CA ASP A 34 -4.10 1.18 6.90
C ASP A 34 -4.18 2.00 5.60
N THR A 35 -4.23 3.33 5.70
CA THR A 35 -4.43 4.21 4.55
C THR A 35 -3.45 5.37 4.60
N ILE A 36 -2.65 5.52 3.55
CA ILE A 36 -1.61 6.54 3.42
C ILE A 36 -1.80 7.40 2.17
N ILE A 37 -1.14 8.54 2.15
CA ILE A 37 -0.86 9.34 0.95
C ILE A 37 0.64 9.33 0.74
N ALA A 38 1.06 8.92 -0.44
CA ALA A 38 2.46 8.92 -0.83
C ALA A 38 2.67 9.75 -2.10
N ASN A 39 3.77 10.49 -2.16
CA ASN A 39 4.19 11.19 -3.36
C ASN A 39 5.16 10.31 -4.14
N CYS A 40 4.77 9.88 -5.33
CA CYS A 40 5.59 9.05 -6.20
C CYS A 40 6.27 9.91 -7.29
N ALA A 41 7.02 9.29 -8.20
CA ALA A 41 7.62 9.98 -9.33
C ALA A 41 6.64 10.93 -10.03
N GLU A 42 7.16 12.06 -10.53
CA GLU A 42 6.38 13.16 -11.16
C GLU A 42 5.43 13.93 -10.22
N ASN A 43 5.70 13.94 -8.90
CA ASN A 43 4.90 14.66 -7.90
C ASN A 43 3.42 14.22 -7.85
N ARG A 44 3.14 12.96 -8.18
CA ARG A 44 1.78 12.43 -8.16
C ARG A 44 1.44 11.92 -6.76
N ALA A 45 0.49 12.58 -6.10
CA ALA A 45 -0.07 12.11 -4.84
C ALA A 45 -0.92 10.85 -5.07
N LEU A 46 -0.51 9.75 -4.47
CA LEU A 46 -1.18 8.45 -4.51
C LEU A 46 -1.83 8.18 -3.15
N HIS A 47 -3.16 8.03 -3.15
CA HIS A 47 -3.88 7.55 -1.98
C HIS A 47 -3.84 6.02 -1.98
N VAL A 48 -3.18 5.41 -1.00
CA VAL A 48 -2.95 3.97 -0.95
C VAL A 48 -3.64 3.38 0.27
N LYS A 49 -4.48 2.37 0.04
CA LYS A 49 -5.06 1.50 1.06
C LYS A 49 -4.26 0.20 1.07
N LEU A 50 -3.64 -0.10 2.21
CA LEU A 50 -2.86 -1.31 2.40
C LEU A 50 -3.80 -2.52 2.28
N THR A 51 -3.46 -3.45 1.39
CA THR A 51 -4.24 -4.69 1.19
C THR A 51 -4.01 -5.65 2.36
N LYS A 52 -4.87 -6.67 2.53
CA LYS A 52 -4.77 -7.74 3.54
C LYS A 52 -4.89 -7.31 5.02
N ILE A 53 -4.89 -6.02 5.31
CA ILE A 53 -5.13 -5.48 6.66
C ILE A 53 -6.30 -4.49 6.66
N ASP A 54 -6.87 -4.25 7.84
CA ASP A 54 -7.81 -3.18 8.11
C ASP A 54 -7.54 -2.58 9.50
N SER A 55 -8.05 -1.38 9.71
CA SER A 55 -8.03 -0.67 11.00
C SER A 55 -9.37 0.01 11.26
N TYR A 56 -9.60 0.37 12.52
CA TYR A 56 -10.72 1.23 12.89
C TYR A 56 -10.58 2.64 12.30
N GLU A 57 -11.71 3.28 12.00
CA GLU A 57 -11.73 4.66 11.50
C GLU A 57 -11.23 5.64 12.57
N SER A 58 -10.29 6.52 12.22
CA SER A 58 -9.74 7.55 13.12
C SER A 58 -10.66 8.77 13.32
N LYS A 59 -11.79 8.82 12.59
CA LYS A 59 -12.75 9.92 12.58
C LYS A 59 -14.19 9.41 12.64
N ARG A 60 -15.08 10.21 13.23
CA ARG A 60 -16.53 9.92 13.22
C ARG A 60 -17.06 10.05 11.79
N ASN A 61 -17.44 8.93 11.20
CA ASN A 61 -18.08 8.86 9.89
C ASN A 61 -19.01 7.64 9.84
N ASN A 62 -19.75 7.47 8.73
CA ASN A 62 -20.69 6.36 8.57
C ASN A 62 -20.04 4.97 8.76
N ARG A 63 -18.77 4.82 8.39
CA ARG A 63 -18.01 3.57 8.59
C ARG A 63 -17.68 3.35 10.07
N ALA A 64 -17.30 4.39 10.81
CA ALA A 64 -17.06 4.31 12.25
C ALA A 64 -18.33 3.91 13.03
N TYR A 65 -19.49 4.47 12.67
CA TYR A 65 -20.76 4.06 13.27
C TYR A 65 -21.13 2.61 12.92
N LYS A 66 -20.85 2.18 11.69
CA LYS A 66 -21.05 0.77 11.29
C LYS A 66 -20.13 -0.18 12.05
N GLN A 67 -18.85 0.19 12.23
CA GLN A 67 -17.90 -0.57 13.05
C GLN A 67 -18.38 -0.67 14.50
N ALA A 68 -18.79 0.46 15.09
CA ALA A 68 -19.32 0.50 16.45
C ALA A 68 -20.53 -0.44 16.64
N TYR A 69 -21.46 -0.40 15.68
CA TYR A 69 -22.63 -1.29 15.69
C TYR A 69 -22.24 -2.77 15.59
N ASN A 70 -21.36 -3.13 14.64
CA ASN A 70 -20.96 -4.51 14.41
C ASN A 70 -20.18 -5.11 15.59
N GLU A 71 -19.27 -4.32 16.16
CA GLU A 71 -18.36 -4.73 17.24
C GLU A 71 -18.98 -4.55 18.63
N LYS A 72 -20.19 -3.98 18.71
CA LYS A 72 -20.91 -3.69 19.97
C LYS A 72 -20.11 -2.82 20.93
N ILE A 73 -19.34 -1.87 20.40
CA ILE A 73 -18.58 -0.86 21.15
C ILE A 73 -19.09 0.53 20.83
N SER A 74 -18.68 1.53 21.61
CA SER A 74 -19.03 2.92 21.31
C SER A 74 -18.29 3.42 20.06
N VAL A 75 -18.89 4.37 19.33
CA VAL A 75 -18.19 5.07 18.23
C VAL A 75 -16.97 5.86 18.74
N ASP A 76 -16.97 6.26 20.01
CA ASP A 76 -15.85 6.93 20.67
C ASP A 76 -14.67 5.98 20.81
N GLU A 77 -14.95 4.73 21.19
CA GLU A 77 -13.95 3.68 21.29
C GLU A 77 -13.39 3.29 19.92
N VAL A 78 -14.23 3.16 18.89
CA VAL A 78 -13.78 2.98 17.49
C VAL A 78 -12.79 4.08 17.10
N VAL A 79 -13.17 5.34 17.32
CA VAL A 79 -12.33 6.49 16.95
C VAL A 79 -11.05 6.52 17.78
N ALA A 80 -11.09 6.19 19.06
CA ALA A 80 -9.90 6.13 19.92
C ALA A 80 -8.91 5.07 19.43
N ARG A 81 -9.39 3.86 19.12
CA ARG A 81 -8.59 2.76 18.55
C ARG A 81 -8.04 3.11 17.17
N GLY A 82 -8.86 3.69 16.31
CA GLY A 82 -8.45 4.14 14.97
C GLY A 82 -7.37 5.24 15.02
N LYS A 83 -7.48 6.20 15.95
CA LYS A 83 -6.43 7.21 16.19
C LYS A 83 -5.12 6.60 16.66
N LYS A 84 -5.16 5.60 17.53
CA LYS A 84 -3.97 4.88 17.98
C LYS A 84 -3.26 4.17 16.82
N ALA A 85 -4.03 3.48 15.97
CA ALA A 85 -3.51 2.84 14.77
C ALA A 85 -2.91 3.83 13.76
N ALA A 86 -3.59 4.97 13.55
CA ALA A 86 -3.11 6.04 12.69
C ALA A 86 -1.83 6.69 13.24
N GLN A 87 -1.72 6.89 14.56
CA GLN A 87 -0.52 7.45 15.20
C GLN A 87 0.69 6.55 14.99
N ILE A 88 0.57 5.24 15.26
CA ILE A 88 1.67 4.30 15.09
C ILE A 88 2.10 4.20 13.62
N SER A 89 1.13 4.15 12.70
CA SER A 89 1.43 4.22 11.26
C SER A 89 2.11 5.53 10.88
N THR A 90 1.75 6.65 11.52
CA THR A 90 2.37 7.97 11.29
C THR A 90 3.83 7.95 11.72
N GLU A 91 4.13 7.43 12.92
CA GLU A 91 5.49 7.30 13.46
C GLU A 91 6.35 6.38 12.59
N LEU A 92 5.76 5.29 12.07
CA LEU A 92 6.46 4.34 11.22
C LEU A 92 6.73 4.87 9.81
N LEU A 93 5.77 5.56 9.19
CA LEU A 93 5.76 5.79 7.75
C LEU A 93 5.99 7.24 7.33
N THR A 94 5.63 8.24 8.12
CA THR A 94 5.67 9.64 7.64
C THR A 94 7.10 10.05 7.29
N ASN A 95 7.26 10.67 6.12
CA ASN A 95 8.54 11.04 5.52
C ASN A 95 9.45 9.87 5.14
N GLN A 96 9.00 8.62 5.26
CA GLN A 96 9.75 7.46 4.79
C GLN A 96 9.59 7.28 3.28
N VAL A 97 10.65 6.79 2.65
CA VAL A 97 10.61 6.27 1.29
C VAL A 97 10.19 4.81 1.36
N VAL A 98 9.15 4.47 0.62
CA VAL A 98 8.57 3.13 0.56
C VAL A 98 8.44 2.66 -0.88
N ASP A 99 8.52 1.35 -1.09
CA ASP A 99 8.17 0.73 -2.36
C ASP A 99 6.69 0.33 -2.32
N ILE A 100 5.94 0.76 -3.33
CA ILE A 100 4.50 0.45 -3.45
C ILE A 100 4.27 -0.47 -4.64
N THR A 101 3.72 -1.65 -4.36
CA THR A 101 3.28 -2.61 -5.37
C THR A 101 1.76 -2.56 -5.50
N VAL A 102 1.25 -2.13 -6.66
CA VAL A 102 -0.21 -2.02 -6.90
C VAL A 102 -0.82 -3.41 -7.14
N ASP A 103 -2.03 -3.63 -6.63
CA ASP A 103 -2.78 -4.85 -6.91
C ASP A 103 -3.22 -4.91 -8.39
N ASN A 104 -2.68 -5.88 -9.14
CA ASN A 104 -2.95 -6.05 -10.55
C ASN A 104 -4.37 -6.53 -10.88
N LYS A 105 -5.09 -7.12 -9.93
CA LYS A 105 -6.46 -7.64 -10.14
C LYS A 105 -7.51 -6.57 -9.91
N ALA A 106 -7.32 -5.74 -8.88
CA ALA A 106 -8.23 -4.67 -8.52
C ALA A 106 -7.42 -3.45 -8.04
N PRO A 107 -6.86 -2.64 -8.95
CA PRO A 107 -5.91 -1.59 -8.59
C PRO A 107 -6.54 -0.44 -7.80
N LYS A 108 -7.87 -0.31 -7.82
CA LYS A 108 -8.62 0.77 -7.19
C LYS A 108 -9.82 0.24 -6.42
N ASP A 109 -10.11 0.84 -5.27
CA ASP A 109 -11.37 0.60 -4.58
C ASP A 109 -12.51 1.52 -5.07
N ARG A 110 -13.72 1.31 -4.55
CA ARG A 110 -14.92 2.12 -4.87
C ARG A 110 -14.79 3.62 -4.52
N TYR A 111 -13.76 4.01 -3.78
CA TYR A 111 -13.48 5.40 -3.39
C TYR A 111 -12.31 6.00 -4.18
N GLY A 112 -11.75 5.26 -5.15
CA GLY A 112 -10.64 5.71 -5.99
C GLY A 112 -9.26 5.57 -5.33
N ARG A 113 -9.16 4.92 -4.16
CA ARG A 113 -7.86 4.65 -3.51
C ARG A 113 -7.17 3.50 -4.22
N THR A 114 -5.86 3.64 -4.42
CA THR A 114 -5.02 2.55 -4.91
C THR A 114 -4.96 1.44 -3.87
N LEU A 115 -5.19 0.20 -4.29
CA LEU A 115 -4.94 -0.98 -3.46
C LEU A 115 -3.51 -1.44 -3.70
N GLY A 116 -2.73 -1.63 -2.64
CA GLY A 116 -1.35 -2.10 -2.81
C GLY A 116 -0.69 -2.59 -1.53
N GLU A 117 0.45 -3.26 -1.74
CA GLU A 117 1.39 -3.66 -0.69
C GLU A 117 2.47 -2.58 -0.56
N VAL A 118 2.86 -2.27 0.68
CA VAL A 118 3.85 -1.25 0.99
C VAL A 118 5.04 -1.90 1.70
N MET A 119 6.23 -1.66 1.17
CA MET A 119 7.48 -2.16 1.74
C MET A 119 8.31 -0.97 2.25
N LEU A 120 8.78 -1.07 3.49
CA LEU A 120 9.72 -0.13 4.10
C LEU A 120 11.06 -0.84 4.28
N ASN A 121 12.10 -0.39 3.56
CA ASN A 121 13.44 -1.01 3.58
C ASN A 121 13.40 -2.54 3.31
N GLY A 122 12.59 -2.97 2.35
CA GLY A 122 12.42 -4.39 2.00
C GLY A 122 11.58 -5.21 3.00
N VAL A 123 10.99 -4.58 4.01
CA VAL A 123 10.10 -5.24 4.99
C VAL A 123 8.66 -4.83 4.76
N SER A 124 7.74 -5.80 4.81
CA SER A 124 6.29 -5.58 4.73
C SER A 124 5.81 -4.66 5.85
N VAL A 125 5.19 -3.54 5.48
CA VAL A 125 4.55 -2.63 6.44
C VAL A 125 3.37 -3.30 7.12
N ASN A 126 2.63 -4.14 6.40
CA ASN A 126 1.52 -4.91 6.98
C ASN A 126 2.00 -5.79 8.13
N ASP A 127 3.12 -6.50 7.94
CA ASP A 127 3.66 -7.43 8.94
C ASP A 127 4.12 -6.67 10.19
N LYS A 128 4.76 -5.50 10.00
CA LYS A 128 5.12 -4.60 11.10
C LYS A 128 3.90 -4.13 11.87
N LEU A 129 2.87 -3.63 11.17
CA LEU A 129 1.65 -3.14 11.81
C LEU A 129 0.89 -4.25 12.54
N LEU A 130 0.81 -5.45 11.98
CA LEU A 130 0.18 -6.61 12.62
C LEU A 130 0.93 -7.08 13.87
N ALA A 131 2.26 -7.01 13.88
CA ALA A 131 3.08 -7.39 15.02
C ALA A 131 3.02 -6.36 16.17
N GLU A 132 2.91 -5.08 15.82
CA GLU A 132 3.00 -3.98 16.79
C GLU A 132 1.62 -3.47 17.26
N HIS A 133 0.53 -3.78 16.54
CA HIS A 133 -0.75 -3.10 16.74
C HIS A 133 -1.97 -4.03 16.92
N PRO A 134 -2.59 -4.09 18.12
CA PRO A 134 -3.76 -4.94 18.36
C PRO A 134 -5.03 -4.47 17.63
N ASP A 135 -5.12 -3.18 17.27
CA ASP A 135 -6.24 -2.63 16.49
C ASP A 135 -5.98 -2.52 14.97
N VAL A 136 -4.91 -3.17 14.46
CA VAL A 136 -4.75 -3.49 13.04
C VAL A 136 -4.94 -4.99 12.90
N PHE A 137 -5.79 -5.41 11.96
CA PHE A 137 -6.20 -6.81 11.87
C PHE A 137 -6.27 -7.27 10.42
N LEU A 138 -6.18 -8.59 10.23
CA LEU A 138 -6.24 -9.21 8.92
C LEU A 138 -7.62 -9.01 8.28
N LYS A 139 -7.60 -8.80 6.98
CA LYS A 139 -8.77 -8.66 6.12
C LYS A 139 -8.69 -9.67 4.99
N TYR A 140 -9.60 -10.63 5.03
CA TYR A 140 -9.75 -11.70 4.04
C TYR A 140 -10.80 -11.33 2.98
#